data_AF-R8APS3-F1
#
_entry.id   AF-R8APS3-F1
#
_cell.length_a   1.000
_cell.length_b   1.000
_cell.length_c   1.000
_cell.angle_alpha   90.00
_cell.angle_beta   90.00
_cell.angle_gamma   90.00
#
_symmetry.space_group_name_H-M   'P 1'
#
loop_
_entity.id
_entity.type
_entity.pdbx_description
1 polymer ?
#
loop_
_entity_poly.entity_id
_entity_poly.type
_entity_poly.pdbx_seq_one_letter_code
_entity_poly.pdbx_strand_id
1 'polypeptide(L)'
;MAAEKLTRARLIQLIVVLIIFLALVAWRTWSFYETRAQQQTDMTNGSAPSASTLCNLNQQICALESKAGAAVTLELSPLPPQAESELQLRVSGLPATVVPQGTVEGRDMYMGVIPLVFTRQGDDWMASFQVGSCTSDKMVWLVNVVAAGESYPVLFDVAK
;
A
#
# COMPACT_ATOMS: atom_id res chain seq x y z
N MET A 1 40.50 -5.10 34.09
CA MET A 1 39.45 -5.60 33.18
C MET A 1 39.15 -7.02 33.61
N ALA A 2 37.98 -7.27 34.19
CA ALA A 2 37.68 -8.49 34.93
C ALA A 2 37.40 -9.67 33.98
N ALA A 3 38.31 -10.64 33.94
CA ALA A 3 38.04 -11.97 33.39
C ALA A 3 37.35 -12.80 34.49
N GLU A 4 36.03 -12.65 34.61
CA GLU A 4 35.22 -13.45 35.51
C GLU A 4 35.29 -14.92 35.09
N LYS A 5 35.71 -15.81 36.01
CA LYS A 5 35.87 -17.23 35.71
C LYS A 5 34.49 -17.83 35.39
N LEU A 6 34.27 -18.22 34.13
CA LEU A 6 33.09 -18.97 33.72
C LEU A 6 33.00 -20.26 34.56
N THR A 7 32.14 -20.24 35.58
CA THR A 7 31.77 -21.46 36.28
C THR A 7 31.00 -22.34 35.32
N ARG A 8 31.27 -23.65 35.29
CA ARG A 8 30.64 -24.61 34.37
C ARG A 8 29.11 -24.49 34.33
N ALA A 9 28.48 -24.15 35.46
CA ALA A 9 27.04 -23.92 35.55
C ALA A 9 26.56 -22.70 34.72
N ARG A 10 27.31 -21.59 34.72
CA ARG A 10 26.98 -20.39 33.91
C ARG A 10 27.20 -20.63 32.42
N LEU A 11 28.22 -21.41 32.06
CA LEU A 11 28.45 -21.82 30.66
C LEU A 11 27.28 -22.65 30.12
N ILE A 12 26.79 -23.62 30.90
CA ILE A 12 25.63 -24.45 30.52
C ILE A 12 24.37 -23.58 30.36
N GLN A 13 24.13 -22.65 31.29
CA GLN A 13 22.99 -21.73 31.22
C GLN A 13 23.01 -20.89 29.93
N LEU A 14 24.16 -20.37 29.54
CA LEU A 14 24.30 -19.58 28.31
C LEU A 14 24.06 -20.41 27.05
N ILE A 15 24.55 -21.65 27.01
CA ILE A 15 24.33 -22.57 25.87
C ILE A 15 22.84 -22.89 25.72
N VAL A 16 22.13 -23.16 26.82
CA VAL A 16 20.68 -23.44 26.78
C VAL A 16 19.90 -22.24 26.24
N VAL A 17 20.21 -21.04 26.72
CA VAL A 17 19.57 -19.80 26.25
C VAL A 17 19.85 -19.56 24.76
N LEU A 18 21.09 -19.80 24.31
CA LEU A 18 21.48 -19.64 22.91
C LEU A 18 20.72 -20.62 22.00
N ILE A 19 20.57 -21.89 22.41
CA ILE A 19 19.82 -22.89 21.64
C ILE A 19 18.35 -22.48 21.52
N ILE A 20 17.72 -22.02 22.62
CA ILE A 20 16.33 -21.55 22.60
C ILE A 20 16.18 -20.37 21.63
N PHE A 21 17.11 -19.41 21.68
CA PHE A 21 17.09 -18.25 20.80
C PHE A 21 17.21 -18.65 19.32
N LEU A 22 18.15 -19.54 18.99
CA LEU A 22 18.33 -20.02 17.62
C LEU A 22 17.11 -20.81 17.11
N ALA A 23 16.46 -21.59 17.97
CA ALA A 23 15.24 -22.32 17.62
C ALA A 23 14.07 -21.35 17.31
N LEU A 24 13.91 -20.28 18.11
CA LEU A 24 12.88 -19.26 17.87
C LEU A 24 13.13 -18.50 16.57
N VAL A 25 14.39 -18.15 16.28
CA VAL A 25 14.77 -17.49 15.02
C VAL A 25 14.50 -18.41 13.84
N ALA A 26 14.90 -19.69 13.91
CA ALA A 26 14.66 -20.68 12.85
C ALA A 26 13.17 -20.91 12.58
N TRP A 27 12.36 -20.99 13.65
CA TRP A 27 10.90 -21.08 13.53
C TRP A 27 10.34 -19.86 12.79
N ARG A 28 10.79 -18.67 13.19
CA ARG A 28 10.36 -17.41 12.56
C ARG A 28 10.77 -17.38 11.08
N THR A 29 12.01 -17.73 10.74
CA THR A 29 12.49 -17.71 9.34
C THR A 29 11.85 -18.77 8.47
N TRP A 30 11.56 -19.97 8.98
CA TRP A 30 10.81 -20.97 8.21
C TRP A 30 9.38 -20.53 7.90
N SER A 31 8.67 -19.93 8.86
CA SER A 31 7.34 -19.36 8.59
C SER A 31 7.34 -18.28 7.50
N PHE A 32 8.49 -17.62 7.29
CA PHE A 32 8.65 -16.60 6.25
C PHE A 32 9.10 -17.14 4.89
N TYR A 33 9.72 -18.32 4.84
CA TYR A 33 10.17 -18.93 3.58
C TYR A 33 8.98 -19.36 2.71
N GLU A 34 7.92 -19.90 3.32
CA GLU A 34 6.74 -20.37 2.61
C GLU A 34 6.00 -19.24 1.89
N THR A 35 6.05 -18.01 2.41
CA THR A 35 5.45 -16.82 1.76
C THR A 35 6.22 -16.35 0.52
N ARG A 36 7.50 -16.73 0.33
CA ARG A 36 8.30 -16.28 -0.83
C ARG A 36 8.35 -17.26 -2.00
N ALA A 37 7.98 -18.53 -1.78
CA ALA A 37 8.04 -19.56 -2.82
C ALA A 37 6.94 -19.47 -3.89
N GLN A 38 5.88 -18.67 -3.69
CA GLN A 38 4.78 -18.51 -4.68
C GLN A 38 4.97 -17.36 -5.68
N GLN A 39 6.03 -16.55 -5.59
CA GLN A 39 6.15 -15.33 -6.40
C GLN A 39 7.09 -15.44 -7.62
N GLN A 40 7.62 -16.63 -7.94
CA GLN A 40 8.66 -16.79 -8.96
C GLN A 40 8.39 -17.88 -10.02
N THR A 41 7.12 -18.20 -10.28
CA THR A 41 6.75 -19.09 -11.41
C THR A 41 5.54 -18.53 -12.14
N ASP A 42 5.73 -17.43 -12.88
CA ASP A 42 4.85 -17.09 -14.02
C ASP A 42 5.50 -16.02 -14.91
N MET A 43 6.47 -16.45 -15.73
CA MET A 43 6.90 -15.74 -16.93
C MET A 43 7.12 -16.73 -18.07
N THR A 44 6.09 -17.48 -18.48
CA THR A 44 6.05 -18.08 -19.82
C THR A 44 4.61 -18.24 -20.31
N ASN A 45 4.23 -17.35 -21.22
CA ASN A 45 3.19 -17.49 -22.26
C ASN A 45 1.74 -17.79 -21.86
N GLY A 46 0.88 -16.79 -22.10
CA GLY A 46 -0.55 -16.97 -22.36
C GLY A 46 -1.45 -16.42 -21.28
N SER A 47 -1.79 -15.14 -21.39
CA SER A 47 -3.03 -14.51 -20.90
C SER A 47 -3.78 -15.25 -19.78
N ALA A 48 -3.38 -15.02 -18.54
CA ALA A 48 -4.20 -15.19 -17.34
C ALA A 48 -3.91 -13.98 -16.42
N PRO A 49 -4.94 -13.33 -15.85
CA PRO A 49 -4.81 -12.04 -15.17
C PRO A 49 -4.04 -12.23 -13.87
N SER A 50 -2.83 -11.68 -13.84
CA SER A 50 -1.92 -11.68 -12.71
C SER A 50 -2.57 -11.00 -11.51
N ALA A 51 -2.30 -11.52 -10.31
CA ALA A 51 -2.77 -11.00 -9.04
C ALA A 51 -2.58 -9.47 -8.93
N SER A 52 -3.71 -8.77 -9.01
CA SER A 52 -3.93 -7.33 -8.76
C SER A 52 -2.97 -6.37 -9.46
N THR A 53 -3.14 -6.19 -10.77
CA THR A 53 -2.81 -4.89 -11.40
C THR A 53 -3.71 -3.83 -10.78
N LEU A 54 -3.24 -3.16 -9.73
CA LEU A 54 -3.92 -1.99 -9.19
C LEU A 54 -4.09 -0.98 -10.32
N CYS A 55 -5.30 -0.46 -10.47
CA CYS A 55 -5.59 0.50 -11.52
C CYS A 55 -4.75 1.77 -11.34
N ASN A 56 -4.18 2.27 -12.44
CA ASN A 56 -3.37 3.49 -12.46
C ASN A 56 -4.18 4.66 -13.02
N LEU A 57 -4.47 5.64 -12.17
CA LEU A 57 -5.25 6.83 -12.47
C LEU A 57 -4.62 7.73 -13.54
N ASN A 58 -3.31 7.58 -13.82
CA ASN A 58 -2.63 8.35 -14.86
C ASN A 58 -3.02 7.96 -16.28
N GLN A 59 -3.49 6.72 -16.45
CA GLN A 59 -3.72 6.14 -17.77
C GLN A 59 -5.20 6.06 -18.10
N GLN A 60 -6.05 5.82 -17.08
CA GLN A 60 -7.46 5.57 -17.25
C GLN A 60 -8.23 5.86 -15.95
N ILE A 61 -9.54 6.07 -16.11
CA ILE A 61 -10.49 6.09 -14.99
C ILE A 61 -10.56 4.68 -14.41
N CYS A 62 -10.42 4.58 -13.09
CA CYS A 62 -10.46 3.32 -12.39
C CYS A 62 -11.89 2.96 -12.01
N ALA A 63 -12.53 2.06 -12.77
CA ALA A 63 -13.83 1.49 -12.42
C ALA A 63 -13.64 0.21 -11.61
N LEU A 64 -14.12 0.22 -10.37
CA LEU A 64 -14.04 -0.88 -9.41
C LEU A 64 -15.45 -1.31 -9.02
N GLU A 65 -15.69 -2.61 -8.96
CA GLU A 65 -16.97 -3.15 -8.50
C GLU A 65 -17.02 -3.19 -6.97
N SER A 66 -18.08 -2.63 -6.38
CA SER A 66 -18.35 -2.81 -4.95
C SER A 66 -18.92 -4.22 -4.68
N LYS A 67 -18.89 -4.71 -3.44
CA LYS A 67 -19.52 -6.02 -3.14
C LYS A 67 -21.03 -6.00 -3.33
N ALA A 68 -21.64 -4.81 -3.37
CA ALA A 68 -23.06 -4.63 -3.69
C ALA A 68 -23.35 -4.65 -5.21
N GLY A 69 -22.33 -4.80 -6.06
CA GLY A 69 -22.46 -4.84 -7.52
C GLY A 69 -22.68 -3.47 -8.17
N ALA A 70 -22.33 -2.39 -7.47
CA ALA A 70 -22.33 -1.04 -8.02
C ALA A 70 -20.91 -0.66 -8.46
N ALA A 71 -20.79 -0.09 -9.66
CA ALA A 71 -19.52 0.41 -10.18
C ALA A 71 -19.13 1.73 -9.47
N VAL A 72 -18.01 1.70 -8.75
CA VAL A 72 -17.36 2.86 -8.15
C VAL A 72 -16.24 3.32 -9.07
N THR A 73 -16.28 4.57 -9.53
CA THR A 73 -15.25 5.11 -10.41
C THR A 73 -14.37 6.12 -9.69
N LEU A 74 -13.06 6.04 -9.88
CA LEU A 74 -12.07 6.97 -9.37
C LEU A 74 -11.37 7.64 -10.54
N GLU A 75 -11.29 8.98 -10.48
CA GLU A 75 -10.66 9.82 -11.50
C GLU A 75 -9.78 10.87 -10.82
N LEU A 76 -8.60 11.12 -11.37
CA LEU A 76 -7.65 12.12 -10.89
C LEU A 76 -7.59 13.29 -11.87
N SER A 77 -7.43 14.51 -11.37
CA SER A 77 -7.22 15.71 -12.18
C SER A 77 -6.31 16.70 -11.47
N PRO A 78 -5.45 17.46 -12.16
CA PRO A 78 -5.16 17.38 -13.59
C PRO A 78 -4.25 16.18 -13.95
N LEU A 79 -4.29 15.78 -15.23
CA LEU A 79 -3.34 14.84 -15.82
C LEU A 79 -2.38 15.55 -16.80
N PRO A 80 -1.07 15.24 -16.80
CA PRO A 80 -0.39 14.40 -15.81
C PRO A 80 -0.30 15.11 -14.44
N PRO A 81 -0.45 14.39 -13.33
CA PRO A 81 -0.37 14.99 -12.00
C PRO A 81 1.03 15.57 -11.76
N GLN A 82 1.09 16.76 -11.16
CA GLN A 82 2.32 17.48 -10.87
C GLN A 82 2.54 17.52 -9.35
N ALA A 83 3.80 17.37 -8.92
CA ALA A 83 4.16 17.56 -7.52
C ALA A 83 3.94 19.01 -7.09
N GLU A 84 3.71 19.23 -5.79
CA GLU A 84 3.52 20.56 -5.19
C GLU A 84 2.37 21.38 -5.85
N SER A 85 1.43 20.67 -6.48
CA SER A 85 0.28 21.27 -7.14
C SER A 85 -1.01 20.64 -6.63
N GLU A 86 -2.10 21.38 -6.74
CA GLU A 86 -3.42 20.89 -6.35
C GLU A 86 -3.89 19.78 -7.28
N LEU A 87 -4.09 18.59 -6.69
CA LEU A 87 -4.69 17.42 -7.31
C LEU A 87 -6.09 17.22 -6.72
N GLN A 88 -7.00 16.77 -7.57
CA GLN A 88 -8.38 16.47 -7.22
C GLN A 88 -8.69 15.01 -7.55
N LEU A 89 -9.18 14.28 -6.55
CA LEU A 89 -9.70 12.94 -6.70
C LEU A 89 -11.23 13.01 -6.70
N ARG A 90 -11.84 12.55 -7.79
CA ARG A 90 -13.29 12.38 -7.92
C ARG A 90 -13.64 10.92 -7.71
N VAL A 91 -14.63 10.66 -6.87
CA VAL A 91 -15.19 9.34 -6.60
C VAL A 91 -16.68 9.38 -6.95
N SER A 92 -17.08 8.58 -7.93
CA SER A 92 -18.46 8.50 -8.43
C SER A 92 -19.05 7.11 -8.19
N GLY A 93 -20.38 7.00 -8.22
CA GLY A 93 -21.08 5.71 -8.06
C GLY A 93 -21.31 5.28 -6.60
N LEU A 94 -20.96 6.12 -5.62
CA LEU A 94 -21.29 5.92 -4.22
C LEU A 94 -22.65 6.55 -3.87
N PRO A 95 -23.48 5.91 -3.03
CA PRO A 95 -24.72 6.52 -2.56
C PRO A 95 -24.44 7.73 -1.65
N ALA A 96 -25.35 8.72 -1.67
CA ALA A 96 -25.20 9.98 -0.93
C ALA A 96 -25.07 9.82 0.60
N THR A 97 -25.52 8.68 1.15
CA THR A 97 -25.44 8.35 2.58
C THR A 97 -24.06 7.82 2.99
N VAL A 98 -23.19 7.47 2.04
CA VAL A 98 -21.87 6.91 2.29
C VAL A 98 -20.81 7.97 2.01
N VAL A 99 -20.21 8.49 3.07
CA VAL A 99 -19.07 9.42 2.98
C VAL A 99 -17.78 8.61 2.83
N PRO A 100 -17.05 8.72 1.72
CA PRO A 100 -15.77 8.06 1.56
C PRO A 100 -14.72 8.69 2.48
N GLN A 101 -13.80 7.86 2.96
CA GLN A 101 -12.55 8.28 3.60
C GLN A 101 -11.41 7.90 2.67
N GLY A 102 -10.30 8.62 2.73
CA GLY A 102 -9.18 8.27 1.86
C GLY A 102 -7.85 8.69 2.42
N THR A 103 -6.82 8.00 1.98
CA THR A 103 -5.43 8.25 2.36
C THR A 103 -4.54 8.13 1.14
N VAL A 104 -3.54 9.00 1.06
CA VAL A 104 -2.49 8.94 0.04
C VAL A 104 -1.15 8.71 0.72
N GLU A 105 -0.40 7.73 0.26
CA GLU A 105 0.94 7.41 0.75
C GLU A 105 1.88 7.05 -0.41
N GLY A 106 3.17 7.27 -0.23
CA GLY A 106 4.16 6.88 -1.24
C GLY A 106 4.33 5.36 -1.25
N ARG A 107 4.17 4.73 -2.42
CA ARG A 107 4.26 3.26 -2.56
C ARG A 107 5.68 2.76 -2.30
N ASP A 108 6.66 3.44 -2.89
CA ASP A 108 8.06 3.00 -2.89
C ASP A 108 8.87 3.66 -1.77
N MET A 109 8.43 4.83 -1.27
CA MET A 109 9.03 5.54 -0.14
C MET A 109 7.94 6.14 0.74
N TYR A 110 7.90 5.73 2.01
CA TYR A 110 6.94 6.23 2.98
C TYR A 110 7.30 7.65 3.42
N MET A 111 6.53 8.65 2.95
CA MET A 111 6.67 10.06 3.31
C MET A 111 5.57 10.54 4.27
N GLY A 112 4.95 9.60 4.99
CA GLY A 112 3.75 9.85 5.78
C GLY A 112 2.47 9.57 5.00
N VAL A 113 1.35 9.83 5.68
CA VAL A 113 -0.01 9.59 5.16
C VAL A 113 -0.72 10.92 5.04
N ILE A 114 -1.18 11.24 3.84
CA ILE A 114 -1.96 12.43 3.54
C ILE A 114 -3.45 12.03 3.60
N PRO A 115 -4.21 12.51 4.60
CA PRO A 115 -5.65 12.23 4.67
C PRO A 115 -6.39 13.02 3.59
N LEU A 116 -7.33 12.36 2.92
CA LEU A 116 -8.23 12.99 1.95
C LEU A 116 -9.52 13.42 2.63
N VAL A 117 -9.88 14.68 2.44
CA VAL A 117 -11.15 15.24 2.91
C VAL A 117 -12.10 15.34 1.73
N PHE A 118 -13.14 14.53 1.74
CA PHE A 118 -14.15 14.50 0.68
C PHE A 118 -15.27 15.50 0.94
N THR A 119 -15.63 16.22 -0.11
CA THR A 119 -16.78 17.13 -0.16
C THR A 119 -17.73 16.64 -1.25
N ARG A 120 -19.04 16.73 -0.99
CA ARG A 120 -20.03 16.31 -1.97
C ARG A 120 -20.23 17.40 -3.01
N GLN A 121 -20.10 17.05 -4.29
CA GLN A 121 -20.36 17.92 -5.43
C GLN A 121 -21.33 17.22 -6.39
N GLY A 122 -22.60 17.61 -6.37
CA GLY A 122 -23.65 16.90 -7.11
C GLY A 122 -23.84 15.49 -6.57
N ASP A 123 -23.65 14.49 -7.43
CA ASP A 123 -23.74 13.06 -7.07
C ASP A 123 -22.39 12.44 -6.73
N ASP A 124 -21.30 13.19 -6.86
CA ASP A 124 -19.94 12.69 -6.66
C ASP A 124 -19.28 13.25 -5.40
N TRP A 125 -18.23 12.58 -4.98
CA TRP A 125 -17.36 13.02 -3.89
C TRP A 125 -16.03 13.51 -4.46
N MET A 126 -15.61 14.70 -4.04
CA MET A 126 -14.35 15.30 -4.47
C MET A 126 -13.45 15.59 -3.28
N ALA A 127 -12.19 15.18 -3.36
CA ALA A 127 -11.15 15.52 -2.42
C ALA A 127 -10.02 16.26 -3.13
N SER A 128 -9.57 17.38 -2.55
CA SER A 128 -8.41 18.12 -3.03
C SER A 128 -7.22 17.86 -2.11
N PHE A 129 -6.05 17.61 -2.70
CA PHE A 129 -4.83 17.27 -1.97
C PHE A 129 -3.60 17.66 -2.79
N GLN A 130 -2.44 17.62 -2.15
CA GLN A 130 -1.15 17.88 -2.79
C GLN A 130 -0.17 16.81 -2.35
N VAL A 131 0.77 16.48 -3.22
CA VAL A 131 1.84 15.52 -2.91
C VAL A 131 3.21 16.16 -3.11
N GLY A 132 4.16 15.72 -2.28
CA GLY A 132 5.50 16.28 -2.27
C GLY A 132 6.34 15.90 -3.50
N SER A 133 7.25 16.77 -3.89
CA SER A 133 8.24 16.47 -4.92
C SER A 133 9.22 15.40 -4.45
N CYS A 134 9.54 14.46 -5.34
CA CYS A 134 10.56 13.45 -5.11
C CYS A 134 11.91 13.83 -5.70
N THR A 135 12.97 13.25 -5.15
CA THR A 135 14.31 13.34 -5.71
C THR A 135 14.48 12.48 -6.97
N SER A 136 13.74 11.36 -7.04
CA SER A 136 13.63 10.46 -8.19
C SER A 136 12.85 11.08 -9.36
N ASP A 137 13.14 10.63 -10.59
CA ASP A 137 12.50 11.12 -11.82
C ASP A 137 10.99 10.82 -11.89
N LYS A 138 10.57 9.73 -11.24
CA LYS A 138 9.17 9.30 -11.16
C LYS A 138 8.92 8.72 -9.77
N MET A 139 7.81 9.11 -9.15
CA MET A 139 7.32 8.51 -7.91
C MET A 139 5.93 7.93 -8.10
N VAL A 140 5.68 6.78 -7.49
CA VAL A 140 4.35 6.17 -7.46
C VAL A 140 3.72 6.35 -6.09
N TRP A 141 2.49 6.83 -6.11
CA TRP A 141 1.65 7.07 -4.94
C TRP A 141 0.50 6.05 -4.92
N LEU A 142 0.18 5.56 -3.73
CA LEU A 142 -0.97 4.71 -3.45
C LEU A 142 -2.07 5.57 -2.83
N VAL A 143 -3.24 5.56 -3.44
CA VAL A 143 -4.46 6.12 -2.89
C VAL A 143 -5.31 4.95 -2.43
N ASN A 144 -5.72 4.97 -1.17
CA ASN A 144 -6.71 4.05 -0.67
C ASN A 144 -7.98 4.81 -0.32
N VAL A 145 -9.08 4.54 -1.01
CA VAL A 145 -10.40 5.06 -0.67
C VAL A 145 -11.19 3.99 0.05
N VAL A 146 -11.76 4.32 1.20
CA VAL A 146 -12.61 3.43 1.98
C VAL A 146 -14.03 3.98 1.98
N ALA A 147 -14.99 3.20 1.51
CA ALA A 147 -16.40 3.56 1.52
C ALA A 147 -17.24 2.34 1.91
N ALA A 148 -18.23 2.54 2.79
CA ALA A 148 -19.09 1.46 3.30
C ALA A 148 -18.32 0.22 3.86
N GLY A 149 -17.10 0.42 4.37
CA GLY A 149 -16.24 -0.67 4.87
C GLY A 149 -15.49 -1.46 3.79
N GLU A 150 -15.54 -1.01 2.53
CA GLU A 150 -14.78 -1.56 1.40
C GLU A 150 -13.62 -0.65 1.04
N SER A 151 -12.50 -1.26 0.62
CA SER A 151 -11.26 -0.56 0.28
C SER A 151 -11.03 -0.60 -1.23
N TYR A 152 -10.72 0.55 -1.81
CA TYR A 152 -10.46 0.76 -3.22
C TYR A 152 -9.04 1.33 -3.39
N PRO A 153 -8.00 0.47 -3.38
CA PRO A 153 -6.62 0.89 -3.61
C PRO A 153 -6.39 1.15 -5.11
N VAL A 154 -5.86 2.32 -5.44
CA VAL A 154 -5.47 2.73 -6.79
C VAL A 154 -4.12 3.43 -6.76
N LEU A 155 -3.43 3.43 -7.89
CA LEU A 155 -2.11 4.04 -8.03
C LEU A 155 -2.17 5.29 -8.90
N PHE A 156 -1.25 6.21 -8.68
CA PHE A 156 -0.95 7.27 -9.63
C PHE A 156 0.54 7.60 -9.58
N ASP A 157 1.06 8.11 -10.70
CA ASP A 157 2.46 8.42 -10.88
C ASP A 157 2.68 9.92 -10.97
N VAL A 158 3.65 10.47 -10.26
CA VAL A 158 4.05 11.87 -10.40
C VAL A 158 5.46 11.91 -10.98
N ALA A 159 5.60 12.63 -12.09
CA ALA A 159 6.91 12.92 -12.67
C ALA A 159 7.49 14.18 -12.03
N LYS A 160 8.82 14.22 -11.94
CA LYS A 160 9.58 15.39 -11.51
C LYS A 160 9.52 16.54 -12.53
#